data_AF-A0A7V9ZHA6-F1
#
_entry.id   AF-A0A7V9ZHA6-F1
#
_cell.length_a   1.000
_cell.length_b   1.000
_cell.length_c   1.000
_cell.angle_alpha   90.00
_cell.angle_beta   90.00
_cell.angle_gamma   90.00
#
_symmetry.space_group_name_H-M   'P 1'
#
loop_
_entity.id
_entity.type
_entity.pdbx_description
1 polymer ?
#
loop_
_entity_poly.entity_id
_entity_poly.type
_entity_poly.pdbx_seq_one_letter_code
_entity_poly.pdbx_strand_id
1 'polypeptide(L)'
;MANAATGVGSMPGEDYFESTRVVLGELGDLPHVVELPSRGPTASMIGRTLALVSELGADLQPAGWRLTDSPGLDHRRAKSLLGHDLDVTEELAQGHSGRFKVQVAGPWTLAATVERQRGDKVLSDFGARRDLAQALAEGVGDHVAAVQRRIPGAEIVVQVDEPSLPA
;
A
#
# COMPACT_ATOMS: atom_id res chain seq x y z
N MET A 1 13.32 -25.26 -11.76
CA MET A 1 12.25 -24.55 -11.04
C MET A 1 12.93 -23.43 -10.28
N ALA A 2 12.55 -22.17 -10.52
CA ALA A 2 13.07 -21.06 -9.73
C ALA A 2 12.40 -21.08 -8.35
N ASN A 3 13.18 -21.13 -7.28
CA ASN A 3 12.68 -21.07 -5.91
C ASN A 3 12.56 -19.60 -5.51
N ALA A 4 11.46 -18.95 -5.87
CA ALA A 4 11.23 -17.55 -5.52
C ALA A 4 10.86 -17.38 -4.05
N ALA A 5 11.62 -16.55 -3.32
CA ALA A 5 11.33 -16.15 -1.94
C ALA A 5 10.88 -14.67 -1.91
N THR A 6 9.87 -14.35 -1.09
CA THR A 6 9.40 -12.97 -0.88
C THR A 6 8.84 -12.82 0.53
N GLY A 7 8.77 -11.58 1.05
CA GLY A 7 8.17 -11.30 2.35
C GLY A 7 6.64 -11.29 2.25
N VAL A 8 5.92 -12.07 3.06
CA VAL A 8 4.43 -12.18 2.98
C VAL A 8 3.67 -11.12 3.79
N GLY A 9 4.37 -10.22 4.48
CA GLY A 9 3.76 -9.20 5.32
C GLY A 9 4.77 -8.16 5.78
N SER A 10 4.37 -7.38 6.77
CA SER A 10 5.16 -6.26 7.29
C SER A 10 6.51 -6.68 7.87
N MET A 11 7.52 -5.84 7.68
CA MET A 11 8.84 -6.02 8.30
C MET A 11 8.92 -5.23 9.61
N PRO A 12 9.72 -5.71 10.59
CA PRO A 12 10.00 -4.96 11.80
C PRO A 12 10.94 -3.78 11.53
N GLY A 13 10.91 -2.78 12.42
CA GLY A 13 11.81 -1.63 12.36
C GLY A 13 11.23 -0.40 11.65
N GLU A 14 12.03 0.66 11.58
CA GLU A 14 11.62 1.98 11.09
C GLU A 14 12.53 2.53 9.98
N ASP A 15 13.69 1.91 9.76
CA ASP A 15 14.64 2.34 8.73
C ASP A 15 14.24 1.76 7.36
N TYR A 16 13.57 2.59 6.57
CA TYR A 16 13.08 2.20 5.25
C TYR A 16 14.22 1.95 4.25
N PHE A 17 15.29 2.74 4.31
CA PHE A 17 16.42 2.60 3.41
C PHE A 17 17.14 1.27 3.65
N GLU A 18 17.50 0.98 4.90
CA GLU A 18 18.17 -0.28 5.25
C GLU A 18 17.28 -1.50 4.98
N SER A 19 15.98 -1.41 5.29
CA SER A 19 15.06 -2.51 5.01
C SER A 19 14.92 -2.78 3.50
N THR A 20 14.89 -1.73 2.69
CA THR A 20 14.84 -1.85 1.23
C THR A 20 16.13 -2.45 0.67
N ARG A 21 17.29 -2.01 1.18
CA ARG A 21 18.59 -2.58 0.82
C ARG A 21 18.67 -4.08 1.14
N VAL A 22 18.15 -4.50 2.30
CA VAL A 22 18.07 -5.91 2.68
C VAL A 22 17.14 -6.69 1.75
N VAL A 23 15.92 -6.19 1.49
CA VAL A 23 14.96 -6.88 0.61
C VAL A 23 15.51 -7.08 -0.80
N LEU A 24 16.16 -6.06 -1.37
CA LEU A 24 16.77 -6.14 -2.69
C LEU A 24 17.99 -7.09 -2.72
N GLY A 25 18.78 -7.12 -1.65
CA GLY A 25 19.96 -7.98 -1.55
C GLY A 25 19.65 -9.46 -1.28
N GLU A 26 18.59 -9.75 -0.53
CA GLU A 26 18.31 -11.10 0.00
C GLU A 26 17.17 -11.83 -0.73
N LEU A 27 16.20 -11.13 -1.32
CA LEU A 27 14.98 -11.74 -1.91
C LEU A 27 15.00 -11.77 -3.45
N GLY A 28 16.18 -12.03 -4.04
CA GLY A 28 16.53 -11.77 -5.44
C GLY A 28 15.49 -12.11 -6.52
N ASP A 29 14.72 -13.20 -6.38
CA ASP A 29 13.72 -13.61 -7.38
C ASP A 29 12.40 -12.82 -7.33
N LEU A 30 12.07 -12.21 -6.18
CA LEU A 30 10.83 -11.45 -5.97
C LEU A 30 10.98 -10.40 -4.84
N PRO A 31 11.87 -9.40 -5.00
CA PRO A 31 11.94 -8.27 -4.08
C PRO A 31 10.65 -7.45 -4.15
N HIS A 32 10.47 -6.56 -3.17
CA HIS A 32 9.22 -5.83 -3.01
C HIS A 32 9.40 -4.44 -2.41
N VAL A 33 8.41 -3.57 -2.61
CA VAL A 33 8.30 -2.33 -1.84
C VAL A 33 8.07 -2.70 -0.38
N VAL A 34 8.90 -2.23 0.53
CA VAL A 34 8.82 -2.65 1.94
C VAL A 34 7.61 -2.03 2.64
N GLU A 35 7.01 -2.76 3.58
CA GLU A 35 6.02 -2.21 4.52
C GLU A 35 6.59 -2.19 5.95
N LEU A 36 6.69 -0.99 6.54
CA LEU A 36 7.22 -0.76 7.90
C LEU A 36 6.19 -0.04 8.79
N PRO A 37 5.21 -0.75 9.36
CA PRO A 37 4.12 -0.15 10.12
C PRO A 37 4.57 0.56 11.41
N SER A 38 5.75 0.24 11.95
CA SER A 38 6.31 0.94 13.11
C SER A 38 6.57 2.43 12.86
N ARG A 39 6.71 2.86 11.59
CA ARG A 39 6.81 4.29 11.21
C ARG A 39 5.49 5.06 11.37
N GLY A 40 4.44 4.40 11.86
CA GLY A 40 3.18 5.01 12.24
C GLY A 40 2.00 4.68 11.31
N PRO A 41 0.80 5.21 11.61
CA PRO A 41 -0.44 4.81 10.93
C PRO A 41 -0.46 5.07 9.42
N THR A 42 0.27 6.09 8.95
CA THR A 42 0.44 6.39 7.52
C THR A 42 1.32 5.35 6.80
N ALA A 43 2.23 4.71 7.53
CA ALA A 43 3.10 3.64 7.02
C ALA A 43 2.48 2.25 7.13
N SER A 44 1.37 2.11 7.86
CA SER A 44 0.62 0.85 7.96
C SER A 44 0.03 0.43 6.61
N MET A 45 -0.26 -0.86 6.45
CA MET A 45 -0.96 -1.41 5.27
C MET A 45 -2.18 -0.57 4.86
N ILE A 46 -3.02 -0.18 5.82
CA ILE A 46 -4.23 0.63 5.57
C ILE A 46 -3.87 2.04 5.11
N GLY A 47 -2.95 2.71 5.81
CA GLY A 47 -2.54 4.08 5.47
C GLY A 47 -1.88 4.18 4.09
N ARG A 48 -0.98 3.24 3.79
CA ARG A 48 -0.32 3.14 2.47
C ARG A 48 -1.30 2.87 1.35
N THR A 49 -2.27 1.99 1.59
CA THR A 49 -3.28 1.66 0.57
C THR A 49 -4.23 2.85 0.34
N LEU A 50 -4.67 3.53 1.40
CA LEU A 50 -5.47 4.75 1.28
C LEU A 50 -4.72 5.85 0.53
N ALA A 51 -3.40 5.94 0.67
CA ALA A 51 -2.58 6.87 -0.10
C ALA A 51 -2.64 6.65 -1.62
N LEU A 52 -3.06 5.48 -2.10
CA LEU A 52 -3.26 5.21 -3.53
C LEU A 52 -4.57 5.81 -4.06
N VAL A 53 -5.55 6.03 -3.17
CA VAL A 53 -6.90 6.43 -3.54
C VAL A 53 -6.93 7.95 -3.75
N SER A 54 -7.38 8.41 -4.93
CA SER A 54 -7.46 9.84 -5.25
C SER A 54 -8.87 10.39 -5.28
N GLU A 55 -9.85 9.56 -5.64
CA GLU A 55 -11.27 9.95 -5.73
C GLU A 55 -11.96 10.08 -4.36
N LEU A 56 -11.34 9.57 -3.30
CA LEU A 56 -11.87 9.65 -1.93
C LEU A 56 -10.88 10.35 -1.00
N GLY A 57 -11.39 11.13 -0.06
CA GLY A 57 -10.61 11.66 1.05
C GLY A 57 -10.48 10.64 2.19
N ALA A 58 -9.45 10.82 3.03
CA ALA A 58 -9.33 10.08 4.28
C ALA A 58 -8.71 10.97 5.37
N ASP A 59 -9.05 10.72 6.62
CA ASP A 59 -8.38 11.29 7.78
C ASP A 59 -8.14 10.23 8.85
N LEU A 60 -7.20 10.52 9.75
CA LEU A 60 -6.86 9.62 10.85
C LEU A 60 -7.60 10.08 12.11
N GLN A 61 -8.45 9.21 12.65
CA GLN A 61 -9.18 9.41 13.90
C GLN A 61 -8.61 8.49 14.99
N PRO A 62 -8.95 8.72 16.29
CA PRO A 62 -8.56 7.81 17.37
C PRO A 62 -8.97 6.35 17.14
N ALA A 63 -10.10 6.12 16.46
CA ALA A 63 -10.61 4.79 16.12
C ALA A 63 -9.97 4.16 14.87
N GLY A 64 -9.13 4.92 14.14
CA GLY A 64 -8.50 4.51 12.90
C GLY A 64 -8.81 5.43 11.74
N TRP A 65 -8.62 4.92 10.52
CA TRP A 65 -8.86 5.69 9.30
C TRP A 65 -10.36 5.86 9.02
N ARG A 66 -10.74 7.03 8.53
CA ARG A 66 -12.10 7.37 8.15
C ARG A 66 -12.13 8.06 6.79
N LEU A 67 -13.08 7.69 5.94
CA LEU A 67 -13.32 8.34 4.65
C LEU A 67 -13.93 9.73 4.84
N THR A 68 -13.49 10.66 3.99
CA THR A 68 -13.94 12.05 3.94
C THR A 68 -14.26 12.46 2.50
N ASP A 69 -15.02 13.54 2.32
CA ASP A 69 -15.42 14.04 0.99
C ASP A 69 -14.25 14.62 0.19
N SER A 70 -13.13 14.94 0.85
CA SER A 70 -11.94 15.52 0.21
C SER A 70 -10.67 15.18 0.98
N PRO A 71 -9.52 15.04 0.29
CA PRO A 71 -8.24 14.73 0.94
C PRO A 71 -7.82 15.74 2.01
N GLY A 72 -7.72 15.28 3.26
CA GLY A 72 -7.24 16.06 4.40
C GLY A 72 -5.72 16.04 4.56
N LEU A 73 -5.25 16.57 5.69
CA LEU A 73 -3.82 16.62 6.02
C LEU A 73 -3.21 15.21 6.15
N ASP A 74 -3.90 14.28 6.82
CA ASP A 74 -3.36 12.94 7.05
C ASP A 74 -3.30 12.10 5.78
N HIS A 75 -4.28 12.26 4.88
CA HIS A 75 -4.21 11.65 3.56
C HIS A 75 -3.01 12.18 2.75
N ARG A 76 -2.79 13.51 2.76
CA ARG A 76 -1.61 14.10 2.11
C ARG A 76 -0.31 13.58 2.72
N ARG A 77 -0.23 13.42 4.05
CA ARG A 77 0.93 12.84 4.73
C ARG A 77 1.17 11.39 4.30
N ALA A 78 0.13 10.56 4.19
CA ALA A 78 0.25 9.20 3.71
C ALA A 78 0.75 9.15 2.25
N LYS A 79 0.23 10.03 1.38
CA LYS A 79 0.71 10.20 0.00
C LYS A 79 2.18 10.61 -0.07
N SER A 80 2.57 11.62 0.70
CA SER A 80 3.96 12.08 0.74
C SER A 80 4.91 11.00 1.26
N LEU A 81 4.51 10.26 2.30
CA LEU A 81 5.31 9.17 2.85
C LEU A 81 5.51 8.04 1.85
N LEU A 82 4.43 7.60 1.19
CA LEU A 82 4.51 6.57 0.15
C LEU A 82 5.36 7.05 -1.04
N GLY A 83 5.23 8.31 -1.44
CA GLY A 83 6.08 8.90 -2.49
C GLY A 83 7.56 8.81 -2.14
N HIS A 84 7.93 9.25 -0.94
CA HIS A 84 9.31 9.16 -0.44
C HIS A 84 9.83 7.72 -0.41
N ASP A 85 9.02 6.79 0.07
CA ASP A 85 9.36 5.36 0.10
C ASP A 85 9.60 4.80 -1.33
N LEU A 86 8.81 5.22 -2.32
CA LEU A 86 9.00 4.84 -3.71
C LEU A 86 10.25 5.46 -4.33
N ASP A 87 10.59 6.70 -3.97
CA ASP A 87 11.80 7.36 -4.46
C ASP A 87 13.07 6.66 -3.91
N VAL A 88 13.07 6.26 -2.63
CA VAL A 88 14.15 5.43 -2.04
C VAL A 88 14.23 4.06 -2.72
N THR A 89 13.07 3.46 -3.01
CA THR A 89 13.02 2.16 -3.71
C THR A 89 13.59 2.27 -5.12
N GLU A 90 13.27 3.33 -5.85
CA GLU A 90 13.81 3.62 -7.18
C GLU A 90 15.31 3.79 -7.17
N GLU A 91 15.85 4.55 -6.21
CA GLU A 91 17.30 4.75 -6.06
C GLU A 91 18.04 3.43 -5.84
N LEU A 92 17.51 2.57 -4.98
CA LEU A 92 18.15 1.31 -4.63
C LEU A 92 17.92 0.19 -5.64
N ALA A 93 16.81 0.21 -6.39
CA ALA A 93 16.47 -0.79 -7.38
C ALA A 93 17.02 -0.48 -8.79
N GLN A 94 17.95 0.47 -8.92
CA GLN A 94 18.56 0.80 -10.20
C GLN A 94 19.18 -0.43 -10.88
N GLY A 95 18.80 -0.66 -12.12
CA GLY A 95 19.24 -1.84 -12.89
C GLY A 95 18.52 -3.14 -12.56
N HIS A 96 17.52 -3.13 -11.65
CA HIS A 96 16.69 -4.31 -11.39
C HIS A 96 15.96 -4.77 -12.66
N SER A 97 15.93 -6.08 -12.86
CA SER A 97 15.17 -6.70 -13.95
C SER A 97 14.50 -7.99 -13.47
N GLY A 98 13.32 -8.26 -14.00
CA GLY A 98 12.50 -9.41 -13.59
C GLY A 98 11.43 -9.01 -12.56
N ARG A 99 10.89 -9.98 -11.84
CA ARG A 99 9.70 -9.77 -11.02
C ARG A 99 9.97 -8.79 -9.89
N PHE A 100 8.99 -7.93 -9.61
CA PHE A 100 9.04 -6.98 -8.51
C PHE A 100 7.65 -6.86 -7.90
N LYS A 101 7.52 -7.07 -6.60
CA LYS A 101 6.22 -7.13 -5.95
C LYS A 101 5.84 -5.80 -5.31
N VAL A 102 4.57 -5.46 -5.42
CA VAL A 102 3.89 -4.41 -4.64
C VAL A 102 2.72 -5.05 -3.91
N GLN A 103 2.31 -4.47 -2.80
CA GLN A 103 1.22 -5.01 -1.98
C GLN A 103 0.26 -3.92 -1.52
N VAL A 104 -1.02 -4.28 -1.43
CA VAL A 104 -2.11 -3.40 -1.01
C VAL A 104 -3.10 -4.17 -0.13
N ALA A 105 -3.72 -3.48 0.82
CA ALA A 105 -4.92 -4.01 1.47
C ALA A 105 -6.04 -4.15 0.43
N GLY A 106 -6.68 -5.30 0.40
CA GLY A 106 -7.81 -5.52 -0.49
C GLY A 106 -9.08 -4.78 -0.06
N PRO A 107 -10.08 -4.72 -0.95
CA PRO A 107 -11.32 -3.97 -0.72
C PRO A 107 -12.10 -4.47 0.50
N TRP A 108 -12.03 -5.76 0.85
CA TRP A 108 -12.74 -6.29 2.02
C TRP A 108 -12.09 -5.79 3.32
N THR A 109 -10.77 -5.89 3.41
CA THR A 109 -9.99 -5.44 4.57
C THR A 109 -10.08 -3.93 4.75
N LEU A 110 -10.02 -3.16 3.67
CA LEU A 110 -10.29 -1.72 3.76
C LEU A 110 -11.71 -1.44 4.23
N ALA A 111 -12.72 -2.12 3.68
CA ALA A 111 -14.10 -1.91 4.08
C ALA A 111 -14.37 -2.26 5.56
N ALA A 112 -13.71 -3.31 6.06
CA ALA A 112 -13.85 -3.77 7.44
C ALA A 112 -13.15 -2.86 8.46
N THR A 113 -12.09 -2.16 8.05
CA THR A 113 -11.23 -1.38 8.95
C THR A 113 -11.51 0.12 8.90
N VAL A 114 -11.86 0.65 7.73
CA VAL A 114 -12.09 2.08 7.49
C VAL A 114 -13.53 2.48 7.83
N GLU A 115 -13.67 3.61 8.52
CA GLU A 115 -14.96 4.19 8.87
C GLU A 115 -15.48 5.13 7.79
N ARG A 116 -16.80 5.24 7.70
CA ARG A 116 -17.46 6.31 6.96
C ARG A 116 -17.47 7.56 7.82
N GLN A 117 -17.67 8.73 7.20
CA GLN A 117 -17.78 10.01 7.91
C GLN A 117 -18.83 10.00 9.04
N ARG A 118 -19.88 9.17 8.93
CA ARG A 118 -20.97 9.00 9.91
C ARG A 118 -20.70 7.97 11.01
N GLY A 119 -19.51 7.37 11.07
CA GLY A 119 -19.03 6.54 12.19
C GLY A 119 -19.15 5.02 12.01
N ASP A 120 -20.00 4.53 11.10
CA ASP A 120 -20.06 3.09 10.81
C ASP A 120 -18.91 2.66 9.88
N LYS A 121 -18.48 1.39 9.97
CA LYS A 121 -17.52 0.81 9.01
C LYS A 121 -18.07 0.86 7.58
N VAL A 122 -17.19 1.07 6.60
CA VAL A 122 -17.56 1.04 5.18
C VAL A 122 -18.26 -0.28 4.82
N LEU A 123 -17.88 -1.39 5.45
CA LEU A 123 -18.47 -2.72 5.26
C LEU A 123 -20.01 -2.75 5.39
N SER A 124 -20.60 -1.90 6.23
CA SER A 124 -22.05 -1.87 6.47
C SER A 124 -22.86 -1.20 5.36
N ASP A 125 -22.21 -0.51 4.42
CA ASP A 125 -22.88 0.27 3.37
C ASP A 125 -22.46 -0.23 1.98
N PHE A 126 -23.45 -0.57 1.15
CA PHE A 126 -23.18 -1.09 -0.19
C PHE A 126 -22.58 -0.04 -1.14
N GLY A 127 -23.09 1.20 -1.10
CA GLY A 127 -22.58 2.29 -1.95
C GLY A 127 -21.14 2.62 -1.60
N ALA A 128 -20.86 2.78 -0.30
CA ALA A 128 -19.51 3.07 0.18
C ALA A 128 -18.50 1.96 -0.19
N ARG A 129 -18.89 0.67 -0.09
CA ARG A 129 -18.05 -0.45 -0.54
C ARG A 129 -17.76 -0.40 -2.02
N ARG A 130 -18.77 -0.14 -2.85
CA ARG A 130 -18.62 -0.04 -4.30
C ARG A 130 -17.67 1.10 -4.67
N ASP A 131 -17.90 2.28 -4.11
CA ASP A 131 -17.10 3.47 -4.42
C ASP A 131 -15.65 3.29 -3.94
N LEU A 132 -15.44 2.69 -2.76
CA LEU A 132 -14.11 2.33 -2.26
C LEU A 132 -13.41 1.32 -3.17
N ALA A 133 -14.09 0.26 -3.60
CA ALA A 133 -13.50 -0.76 -4.45
C ALA A 133 -13.12 -0.21 -5.83
N GLN A 134 -13.96 0.67 -6.41
CA GLN A 134 -13.65 1.34 -7.66
C GLN A 134 -12.42 2.25 -7.53
N ALA A 135 -12.41 3.11 -6.50
CA ALA A 135 -11.32 4.05 -6.28
C ALA A 135 -9.99 3.32 -5.95
N LEU A 136 -10.06 2.16 -5.28
CA LEU A 136 -8.91 1.29 -5.06
C LEU A 136 -8.40 0.69 -6.37
N ALA A 137 -9.28 0.19 -7.24
CA ALA A 137 -8.87 -0.41 -8.52
C ALA A 137 -8.13 0.60 -9.40
N GLU A 138 -8.64 1.84 -9.48
CA GLU A 138 -7.98 2.95 -10.19
C GLU A 138 -6.62 3.28 -9.54
N GLY A 139 -6.59 3.45 -8.22
CA GLY A 139 -5.35 3.75 -7.48
C GLY A 139 -4.27 2.67 -7.59
N VAL A 140 -4.65 1.39 -7.63
CA VAL A 140 -3.72 0.27 -7.86
C VAL A 140 -3.15 0.32 -9.28
N GLY A 141 -3.97 0.63 -10.28
CA GLY A 141 -3.50 0.81 -11.66
C GLY A 141 -2.46 1.92 -11.76
N ASP A 142 -2.73 3.08 -11.15
CA ASP A 142 -1.80 4.20 -11.09
C ASP A 142 -0.52 3.85 -10.33
N HIS A 143 -0.63 3.11 -9.23
CA HIS A 143 0.50 2.65 -8.44
C HIS A 143 1.42 1.73 -9.24
N VAL A 144 0.85 0.72 -9.91
CA VAL A 144 1.61 -0.19 -10.78
C VAL A 144 2.32 0.59 -11.88
N ALA A 145 1.62 1.51 -12.55
CA ALA A 145 2.23 2.35 -13.58
C ALA A 145 3.35 3.24 -13.01
N ALA A 146 3.18 3.76 -11.81
CA ALA A 146 4.18 4.59 -11.13
C ALA A 146 5.42 3.79 -10.73
N VAL A 147 5.28 2.55 -10.26
CA VAL A 147 6.40 1.66 -9.93
C VAL A 147 7.10 1.19 -11.21
N GLN A 148 6.34 0.82 -12.25
CA GLN A 148 6.89 0.44 -13.55
C GLN A 148 7.74 1.56 -14.18
N ARG A 149 7.32 2.83 -14.05
CA ARG A 149 8.10 3.98 -14.55
C ARG A 149 9.42 4.15 -13.82
N ARG A 150 9.45 3.91 -12.51
CA ARG A 150 10.64 4.01 -11.65
C ARG A 150 11.61 2.85 -11.86
N ILE A 151 11.08 1.66 -12.15
CA ILE A 151 11.87 0.43 -12.34
C ILE A 151 11.48 -0.18 -13.71
N PRO A 152 11.99 0.35 -14.83
CA PRO A 152 11.54 -0.06 -16.17
C PRO A 152 11.76 -1.54 -16.49
N GLY A 153 12.76 -2.18 -15.88
CA GLY A 153 13.06 -3.61 -16.06
C GLY A 153 12.18 -4.55 -15.22
N ALA A 154 11.32 -4.00 -14.36
CA ALA A 154 10.49 -4.80 -13.47
C ALA A 154 9.27 -5.40 -14.20
N GLU A 155 8.92 -6.63 -13.81
CA GLU A 155 7.62 -7.25 -14.06
C GLU A 155 6.80 -7.17 -12.78
N ILE A 156 5.84 -6.24 -12.72
CA ILE A 156 5.13 -5.94 -11.48
C ILE A 156 4.16 -7.08 -11.11
N VAL A 157 4.31 -7.60 -9.89
CA VAL A 157 3.39 -8.54 -9.26
C VAL A 157 2.63 -7.80 -8.17
N VAL A 158 1.29 -7.81 -8.22
CA VAL A 158 0.46 -7.20 -7.17
C VAL A 158 -0.03 -8.27 -6.21
N GLN A 159 0.28 -8.10 -4.93
CA GLN A 159 -0.27 -8.88 -3.82
C GLN A 159 -1.44 -8.10 -3.20
N VAL A 160 -2.62 -8.72 -3.13
CA VAL A 160 -3.80 -8.14 -2.50
C VAL A 160 -4.04 -8.84 -1.18
N ASP A 161 -3.82 -8.13 -0.09
CA ASP A 161 -3.86 -8.67 1.27
C ASP A 161 -5.26 -8.53 1.85
N GLU A 162 -5.86 -9.67 2.18
CA GLU A 162 -7.21 -9.75 2.75
C GLU A 162 -7.29 -10.45 4.11
N PRO A 163 -6.52 -10.02 5.14
CA PRO A 163 -6.49 -10.67 6.45
C PRO A 163 -7.82 -10.57 7.22
N SER A 164 -8.74 -9.68 6.82
CA SER A 164 -10.06 -9.57 7.45
C SER A 164 -11.10 -10.53 6.86
N LEU A 165 -10.75 -11.31 5.83
CA LEU A 165 -11.63 -12.35 5.32
C LEU A 165 -11.82 -13.47 6.36
N PRO A 166 -13.04 -14.01 6.52
CA PRO A 166 -13.25 -15.20 7.33
C PRO A 166 -12.41 -16.37 6.80
N ALA A 167 -11.82 -17.14 7.71
CA ALA A 167 -11.06 -18.36 7.40
C ALA A 167 -11.94 -19.54 7.01
#